data_AF-A0A535UIV2-F1
#
_entry.id   AF-A0A535UIV2-F1
#
_cell.length_a   1.000
_cell.length_b   1.000
_cell.length_c   1.000
_cell.angle_alpha   90.00
_cell.angle_beta   90.00
_cell.angle_gamma   90.00
#
_symmetry.space_group_name_H-M   'P 1'
#
loop_
_entity.id
_entity.type
_entity.pdbx_description
1 polymer ?
#
loop_
_entity_poly.entity_id
_entity_poly.type
_entity_poly.pdbx_seq_one_letter_code
_entity_poly.pdbx_strand_id
1 'polypeptide(L)' 'MDVAANGLELLDPTAERESGDRPLAAPIDGAAGLRIALLDIRKPRGDVFLDELERLLNARGYVVERTA' A
#
# COMPACT_ATOMS: atom_id res chain seq x y z
N MET A 1 33.31 34.54 8.11
CA MET A 1 33.10 33.75 9.34
C MET A 1 31.76 33.08 9.17
N ASP A 2 31.64 32.06 8.32
CA ASP A 2 31.97 30.66 8.61
C ASP A 2 31.92 30.32 10.10
N VAL A 3 30.74 29.88 10.53
CA VAL A 3 30.56 29.05 11.71
C VAL A 3 29.92 27.77 11.16
N ALA A 4 30.78 26.80 10.81
CA ALA A 4 30.39 25.43 10.56
C ALA A 4 29.77 24.85 11.84
N ALA A 5 28.47 25.08 12.04
CA ALA A 5 27.67 24.26 12.92
C ALA A 5 27.41 22.97 12.16
N ASN A 6 28.10 21.90 12.54
CA ASN A 6 27.79 20.54 12.13
C ASN A 6 26.45 20.15 12.80
N GLY A 7 25.37 20.80 12.35
CA GLY A 7 24.03 20.68 12.90
C GLY A 7 23.45 19.35 12.50
N LEU A 8 22.98 18.60 13.50
CA LEU A 8 22.30 17.33 13.28
C LEU A 8 20.97 17.62 12.58
N GLU A 9 20.95 17.47 11.25
CA GLU A 9 19.74 17.62 10.45
C GLU A 9 18.92 16.33 10.55
N LEU A 10 17.87 16.35 11.37
CA LEU A 10 16.94 15.22 11.51
C LEU A 10 15.91 15.25 10.38
N LEU A 11 16.08 14.36 9.41
CA LEU A 11 15.10 14.12 8.36
C LEU A 11 14.08 13.10 8.88
N ASP A 12 12.93 13.59 9.33
CA ASP A 12 11.80 12.75 9.75
C ASP A 12 10.78 12.66 8.61
N PRO A 13 10.71 11.52 7.88
CA PRO A 13 9.73 11.33 6.80
C PRO A 13 8.28 11.25 7.30
N THR A 14 8.07 11.23 8.63
CA THR A 14 6.76 11.24 9.28
C THR A 14 6.39 12.59 9.91
N ALA A 15 7.28 13.59 9.84
CA ALA A 15 7.00 14.96 10.26
C ALA A 15 6.14 15.75 9.25
N GLU A 16 5.26 15.04 8.53
CA GLU A 16 4.22 15.62 7.69
C GLU A 16 3.35 16.55 8.55
N ARG A 17 3.37 17.85 8.22
CA ARG A 17 2.60 18.87 8.95
C ARG A 17 1.17 18.99 8.43
N GLU A 18 0.98 18.71 7.15
CA GLU A 18 -0.30 18.81 6.46
C GLU A 18 -0.37 17.68 5.43
N SER A 19 -1.51 16.98 5.40
CA SER A 19 -1.75 15.99 4.35
C SER A 19 -1.92 16.66 3.00
N GLY A 20 -1.19 16.18 2.00
CA GLY A 20 -1.39 16.62 0.61
C GLY A 20 -2.82 16.34 0.16
N ASP A 21 -3.52 17.37 -0.31
CA ASP A 21 -4.89 17.24 -0.79
C ASP A 21 -4.90 16.37 -2.06
N ARG A 22 -5.54 15.20 -1.99
CA ARG A 22 -5.57 14.23 -3.08
C ARG A 22 -7.01 13.85 -3.40
N PRO A 23 -7.53 14.24 -4.58
CA PRO A 23 -8.91 13.87 -4.94
C PRO A 23 -9.02 12.37 -5.10
N LEU A 24 -10.20 11.83 -4.77
CA LEU A 24 -10.51 10.42 -4.98
C LEU A 24 -10.43 10.08 -6.48
N ALA A 25 -9.92 8.89 -6.78
CA ALA A 25 -10.04 8.33 -8.11
C ALA A 25 -11.51 8.09 -8.47
N ALA A 26 -11.84 8.17 -9.76
CA ALA A 26 -13.15 7.79 -10.24
C ALA A 26 -13.43 6.31 -9.94
N PRO A 27 -14.68 5.92 -9.64
CA PRO A 27 -15.05 4.51 -9.51
C PRO A 27 -14.71 3.73 -10.78
N ILE A 28 -14.25 2.49 -10.61
CA ILE A 28 -14.03 1.58 -11.74
C ILE A 28 -15.31 0.76 -11.94
N ASP A 29 -15.79 0.70 -13.18
CA ASP A 29 -17.00 -0.04 -13.52
C ASP A 29 -16.74 -1.55 -13.61
N GLY A 30 -17.30 -2.28 -12.64
CA GLY A 30 -17.24 -3.74 -12.61
C GLY A 30 -15.89 -4.30 -12.16
N ALA A 31 -15.86 -5.62 -11.93
CA ALA A 31 -14.70 -6.33 -11.41
C ALA A 31 -14.01 -7.24 -12.46
N ALA A 32 -14.73 -7.58 -13.54
CA ALA A 32 -14.29 -8.59 -14.49
C ALA A 32 -13.00 -8.18 -15.21
N GLY A 33 -11.93 -8.95 -15.00
CA GLY A 33 -10.65 -8.75 -15.66
C GLY A 33 -9.74 -7.70 -15.00
N LEU A 34 -10.20 -7.04 -13.93
CA LEU A 34 -9.34 -6.17 -13.12
C LEU A 34 -8.39 -7.01 -12.27
N ARG A 35 -7.11 -6.61 -12.23
CA ARG A 35 -6.07 -7.37 -11.53
C ARG A 35 -5.71 -6.75 -10.19
N ILE A 36 -5.56 -7.60 -9.18
CA ILE A 36 -5.14 -7.24 -7.82
C ILE A 36 -3.95 -8.12 -7.44
N ALA A 37 -2.84 -7.50 -7.05
CA ALA A 37 -1.70 -8.20 -6.49
C ALA A 37 -1.79 -8.23 -4.95
N LEU A 38 -1.59 -9.42 -4.36
CA LEU A 38 -1.57 -9.65 -2.93
C LEU A 38 -0.12 -9.89 -2.50
N LEU A 39 0.45 -8.93 -1.77
CA LEU A 39 1.82 -8.95 -1.26
C LEU A 39 1.88 -9.59 0.13
N ASP A 40 2.73 -10.61 0.28
CA ASP A 40 3.03 -11.20 1.58
C ASP A 40 4.15 -10.45 2.30
N ILE A 41 3.78 -9.71 3.34
CA ILE A 41 4.71 -9.00 4.21
C ILE A 41 5.21 -9.85 5.39
N ARG A 42 5.04 -11.18 5.33
CA ARG A 42 5.54 -12.20 6.27
C ARG A 42 5.08 -11.97 7.72
N LYS A 43 3.82 -11.54 7.89
CA LYS A 43 3.20 -11.44 9.21
C LYS A 43 2.74 -12.82 9.71
N PRO A 44 2.70 -13.04 11.03
CA PRO A 44 2.11 -14.26 11.58
C PRO A 44 0.69 -14.43 11.05
N ARG A 45 0.38 -15.63 10.52
CA ARG A 45 -0.91 -15.97 9.90
C ARG A 45 -1.27 -15.12 8.67
N GLY A 46 -0.27 -14.55 8.00
CA GLY A 46 -0.45 -13.81 6.76
C GLY A 46 -1.06 -14.68 5.66
N ASP A 47 -0.59 -15.92 5.54
CA ASP A 47 -1.14 -16.98 4.68
C ASP A 47 -2.66 -17.12 4.82
N VAL A 48 -3.16 -17.32 6.05
CA VAL A 48 -4.61 -17.52 6.31
C VAL A 48 -5.42 -16.31 5.85
N PHE A 49 -4.93 -15.10 6.10
CA PHE A 49 -5.61 -13.88 5.68
C PHE A 49 -5.60 -13.74 4.15
N LEU A 50 -4.43 -13.96 3.54
CA LEU A 50 -4.21 -13.81 2.12
C LEU A 50 -5.04 -14.83 1.32
N ASP A 51 -5.17 -16.06 1.81
CA ASP A 51 -5.98 -17.13 1.18
C ASP A 51 -7.47 -16.78 1.18
N GLU A 52 -8.00 -16.29 2.30
CA GLU A 52 -9.40 -15.89 2.38
C GLU A 52 -9.69 -14.67 1.49
N LEU A 53 -8.77 -13.72 1.44
CA LEU A 53 -8.90 -12.55 0.58
C LEU A 53 -8.89 -12.92 -0.91
N GLU A 54 -7.96 -13.79 -1.33
CA GLU A 54 -7.91 -14.30 -2.69
C GLU A 54 -9.22 -15.02 -3.07
N ARG A 55 -9.74 -15.88 -2.20
CA ARG A 55 -11.01 -16.59 -2.41
C ARG A 55 -12.17 -15.61 -2.66
N LEU A 56 -12.28 -14.56 -1.83
CA LEU A 56 -13.34 -13.56 -1.93
C LEU A 56 -13.20 -12.70 -3.19
N LEU A 57 -11.98 -12.32 -3.59
CA LEU A 57 -11.72 -11.52 -4.77
C LEU A 57 -12.00 -12.30 -6.06
N ASN A 58 -11.54 -13.56 -6.13
CA ASN A 58 -11.84 -14.44 -7.25
C ASN A 58 -13.35 -14.67 -7.40
N ALA A 59 -14.09 -14.86 -6.30
CA ALA A 59 -15.54 -15.00 -6.33
C ALA A 59 -16.28 -13.75 -6.85
N ARG A 60 -15.64 -12.57 -6.79
CA ARG A 60 -16.16 -11.31 -7.33
C ARG A 60 -15.70 -11.04 -8.78
N GLY A 61 -14.91 -11.93 -9.37
CA GLY A 61 -14.45 -11.84 -10.77
C GLY A 61 -13.15 -11.05 -10.99
N TYR A 62 -12.43 -10.73 -9.91
CA TYR A 62 -11.09 -10.15 -10.03
C TYR A 62 -10.07 -11.21 -10.43
N VAL A 63 -9.00 -10.78 -11.09
CA VAL A 63 -7.80 -11.59 -11.32
C VAL A 63 -6.84 -11.33 -10.17
N VAL A 64 -6.55 -12.36 -9.37
CA VAL A 64 -5.63 -12.22 -8.23
C VAL A 64 -4.25 -12.76 -8.59
N GLU A 65 -3.20 -12.04 -8.18
CA GLU A 65 -1.80 -12.44 -8.32
C GLU A 65 -1.12 -12.44 -6.94
N ARG A 66 -0.38 -13.50 -6.62
CA ARG A 66 0.44 -13.58 -5.40
C ARG A 66 1.84 -13.04 -5.69
N THR A 67 2.32 -12.14 -4.84
CA THR A 67 3.69 -11.60 -4.92
C THR A 67 4.37 -11.65 -3.56
N ALA A 68 5.69 -11.81 -3.56
CA ALA A 68 6.53 -12.03 -2.39
C ALA A 68 7.47 -10.84 -2.14
#